data_AF-A0A4P7D9R7-F1
#
_entry.id   AF-A0A4P7D9R7-F1
#
_cell.length_a   1.000
_cell.length_b   1.000
_cell.length_c   1.000
_cell.angle_alpha   90.00
_cell.angle_beta   90.00
_cell.angle_gamma   90.00
#
_symmetry.space_group_name_H-M   'P 1'
#
loop_
_entity.id
_entity.type
_entity.pdbx_description
1 polymer ?
#
loop_
_entity_poly.entity_id
_entity_poly.type
_entity_poly.pdbx_seq_one_letter_code
_entity_poly.pdbx_strand_id
1 'polypeptide(L)'
;MRIADAHHPGNSDVFAALAQFVAEQARYGAARRLYERALALDSNAPTSAVDLAELELRNGDWPRGWSRYEGRLARTDRASNSVVSIMTRVAPRWTGQPLKGRTLLVYSEQGHGDDIQMVRLIPALTARVQAEGGRLVLACRRALRTLFARHYAPCIEIEARNYAEHGTPDYCLPMMSVPFMLRLKPEQGKRLAMAVVDARKDRHQSDVHHFRSGGHHFVRANTEARQP
;
A
#
# COMPACT_ATOMS: atom_id res chain seq x y z
N MET A 1 -12.30 14.24 27.95
CA MET A 1 -11.43 13.10 28.29
C MET A 1 -10.60 13.24 29.57
N ARG A 2 -9.99 14.38 29.91
CA ARG A 2 -9.28 14.52 31.22
C ARG A 2 -10.19 14.27 32.43
N ILE A 3 -11.45 14.64 32.32
CA ILE A 3 -12.49 14.32 33.31
C ILE A 3 -12.76 12.80 33.36
N ALA A 4 -12.70 12.10 32.22
CA ALA A 4 -12.89 10.65 32.18
C ALA A 4 -11.72 9.89 32.85
N ASP A 5 -10.48 10.37 32.71
CA ASP A 5 -9.33 9.85 33.46
C ASP A 5 -9.48 10.07 34.97
N ALA A 6 -9.99 11.24 35.39
CA ALA A 6 -10.29 11.51 36.80
C ALA A 6 -11.37 10.59 37.40
N HIS A 7 -12.33 10.12 36.59
CA HIS A 7 -13.38 9.19 37.04
C HIS A 7 -13.04 7.71 36.84
N HIS A 8 -12.04 7.39 36.01
CA HIS A 8 -11.59 6.02 35.75
C HIS A 8 -10.05 5.94 35.73
N PRO A 9 -9.38 6.23 36.87
CA PRO A 9 -7.92 6.26 36.92
C PRO A 9 -7.35 4.88 36.60
N GLY A 10 -6.39 4.83 35.68
CA GLY A 10 -5.74 3.57 35.29
C GLY A 10 -6.50 2.75 34.24
N ASN A 11 -7.53 3.30 33.58
CA ASN A 11 -8.17 2.63 32.46
C ASN A 11 -7.33 2.78 31.17
N SER A 12 -6.84 1.67 30.63
CA SER A 12 -6.03 1.63 29.39
C SER A 12 -6.73 2.29 28.19
N ASP A 13 -8.03 2.06 28.02
CA ASP A 13 -8.81 2.59 26.89
C ASP A 13 -8.90 4.11 26.93
N VAL A 14 -9.00 4.69 28.13
CA VAL A 14 -9.02 6.15 28.31
C VAL A 14 -7.68 6.76 27.90
N PHE A 15 -6.56 6.12 28.26
CA PHE A 15 -5.23 6.55 27.82
C PHE A 15 -5.04 6.41 26.31
N ALA A 16 -5.50 5.31 25.71
CA ALA A 16 -5.43 5.10 24.26
C ALA A 16 -6.24 6.16 23.49
N ALA A 17 -7.46 6.44 23.94
CA ALA A 17 -8.32 7.42 23.30
C ALA A 17 -7.79 8.87 23.47
N LEU A 18 -7.20 9.18 24.63
CA LEU A 18 -6.46 10.43 24.84
C LEU A 18 -5.24 10.54 23.92
N ALA A 19 -4.49 9.44 23.76
CA ALA A 19 -3.32 9.38 22.91
C ALA A 19 -3.69 9.70 21.45
N GLN A 20 -4.77 9.08 20.94
CA GLN A 20 -5.30 9.33 19.61
C GLN A 20 -5.65 10.82 19.42
N PHE A 21 -6.43 11.41 20.32
CA PHE A 21 -6.81 12.82 20.25
C PHE A 21 -5.61 13.79 20.28
N VAL A 22 -4.57 13.44 21.06
CA VAL A 22 -3.33 14.21 21.12
C VAL A 22 -2.49 14.02 19.85
N ALA A 23 -2.53 12.83 19.23
CA ALA A 23 -1.85 12.56 17.98
C ALA A 23 -2.46 13.35 16.81
N GLU A 24 -3.79 13.51 16.78
CA GLU A 24 -4.51 14.33 15.79
C GLU A 24 -4.10 15.81 15.83
N GLN A 25 -3.67 16.31 16.99
CA GLN A 25 -3.10 17.64 17.17
C GLN A 25 -1.61 17.74 16.78
N ALA A 26 -1.07 16.70 16.14
CA ALA A 26 0.36 16.56 15.80
C ALA A 26 1.32 16.57 17.00
N ARG A 27 0.82 16.32 18.22
CA ARG A 27 1.63 16.28 19.44
C ARG A 27 2.17 14.88 19.70
N TYR A 28 2.91 14.34 18.74
CA TYR A 28 3.31 12.92 18.68
C TYR A 28 4.10 12.44 19.89
N GLY A 29 5.00 13.27 20.44
CA GLY A 29 5.76 12.90 21.64
C GLY A 29 4.87 12.73 22.88
N ALA A 30 3.80 13.50 23.00
CA ALA A 30 2.84 13.37 24.09
C ALA A 30 1.91 12.16 23.87
N ALA A 31 1.42 11.97 22.64
CA ALA A 31 0.62 10.80 22.27
C ALA A 31 1.37 9.49 22.52
N ARG A 32 2.66 9.44 22.15
CA ARG A 32 3.51 8.28 22.40
C ARG A 32 3.53 7.87 23.87
N ARG A 33 3.77 8.81 24.78
CA ARG A 33 3.79 8.53 26.23
C ARG A 33 2.44 8.01 26.73
N LEU A 34 1.34 8.49 26.17
CA LEU A 34 -0.01 8.01 26.52
C LEU A 34 -0.26 6.60 26.01
N TYR A 35 0.13 6.26 24.77
CA TYR A 35 0.06 4.88 24.27
C TYR A 35 0.98 3.92 25.04
N GLU A 36 2.20 4.35 25.37
CA GLU A 36 3.12 3.56 26.22
C GLU A 36 2.49 3.31 27.61
N ARG A 37 1.79 4.30 28.17
CA ARG A 37 1.06 4.13 29.43
C ARG A 37 -0.12 3.18 29.30
N ALA A 38 -0.90 3.27 28.22
CA ALA A 38 -1.99 2.34 27.92
C ALA A 38 -1.47 0.90 27.83
N LEU A 39 -0.40 0.67 27.07
CA LEU A 39 0.20 -0.66 26.90
C LEU A 39 0.88 -1.21 28.17
N ALA A 40 1.29 -0.34 29.10
CA ALA A 40 1.76 -0.76 30.41
C ALA A 40 0.63 -1.24 31.33
N LEU A 41 -0.60 -0.77 31.10
CA LEU A 41 -1.81 -1.18 31.83
C LEU A 41 -2.47 -2.41 31.20
N ASP A 42 -2.49 -2.48 29.87
CA ASP A 42 -2.94 -3.64 29.11
C ASP A 42 -1.98 -3.92 27.95
N SER A 43 -1.15 -4.95 28.12
CA SER A 43 -0.19 -5.38 27.10
C SER A 43 -0.85 -6.11 25.92
N ASN A 44 -2.12 -6.48 26.03
CA ASN A 44 -2.89 -7.17 24.99
C ASN A 44 -3.89 -6.25 24.26
N ALA A 45 -3.51 -4.98 24.06
CA ALA A 45 -4.29 -4.00 23.32
C ALA A 45 -3.71 -3.81 21.89
N PRO A 46 -4.14 -4.61 20.88
CA PRO A 46 -3.54 -4.59 19.55
C PRO A 46 -3.73 -3.27 18.81
N THR A 47 -4.83 -2.55 19.04
CA THR A 47 -5.06 -1.22 18.45
C THR A 47 -4.04 -0.21 18.98
N SER A 48 -3.90 -0.10 20.30
CA SER A 48 -2.91 0.79 20.94
C SER A 48 -1.47 0.45 20.53
N ALA A 49 -1.17 -0.84 20.34
CA ALA A 49 0.13 -1.28 19.86
C ALA A 49 0.38 -0.80 18.42
N VAL A 50 -0.62 -0.91 17.53
CA VAL A 50 -0.49 -0.44 16.14
C VAL A 50 -0.38 1.08 16.07
N ASP A 51 -1.16 1.82 16.85
CA ASP A 51 -1.07 3.29 16.87
C ASP A 51 0.30 3.77 17.40
N LEU A 52 0.83 3.12 18.44
CA LEU A 52 2.19 3.40 18.91
C LEU A 52 3.22 3.10 17.81
N ALA A 53 3.02 2.01 17.05
CA ALA A 53 3.89 1.65 15.95
C ALA A 53 3.93 2.74 14.87
N GLU A 54 2.79 3.34 14.53
CA GLU A 54 2.72 4.45 13.58
C GLU A 54 3.51 5.68 14.06
N LEU A 55 3.46 5.99 15.36
CA LEU A 55 4.27 7.05 15.95
C LEU A 55 5.78 6.71 15.94
N GLU A 56 6.15 5.46 16.21
CA GLU A 56 7.54 4.97 16.12
C GLU A 56 8.06 5.11 14.66
N LEU A 57 7.26 4.68 13.68
CA LEU A 57 7.57 4.81 12.25
C LEU A 57 7.73 6.27 11.82
N ARG A 58 6.81 7.14 12.26
CA ARG A 58 6.84 8.58 11.95
C ARG A 58 8.08 9.27 12.52
N ASN A 59 8.55 8.85 13.68
CA ASN A 59 9.75 9.38 14.33
C ASN A 59 11.06 8.77 13.80
N GLY A 60 10.99 7.84 12.84
CA GLY A 60 12.16 7.20 12.25
C GLY A 60 12.66 5.96 13.01
N ASP A 61 11.97 5.50 14.04
CA ASP A 61 12.29 4.24 14.74
C ASP A 61 11.70 3.05 13.96
N TRP A 62 12.16 2.87 12.73
CA TRP A 62 11.61 1.89 11.80
C TRP A 62 11.75 0.44 12.25
N PRO A 63 12.88 0.00 12.85
CA PRO A 63 13.01 -1.36 13.33
C PRO A 63 11.93 -1.72 14.36
N ARG A 64 11.68 -0.85 15.34
CA ARG A 64 10.64 -1.09 16.34
C ARG A 64 9.24 -0.91 15.77
N GLY A 65 9.03 0.20 15.07
CA GLY A 65 7.73 0.53 14.48
C GLY A 65 7.22 -0.57 13.56
N TRP A 66 8.02 -1.04 12.60
CA TRP A 66 7.57 -2.10 11.69
C TRP A 66 7.30 -3.42 12.41
N SER A 67 8.16 -3.80 13.38
CA SER A 67 7.94 -5.01 14.18
C SER A 67 6.64 -4.95 14.97
N ARG A 68 6.32 -3.80 15.58
CA ARG A 68 5.09 -3.61 16.34
C ARG A 68 3.86 -3.53 15.43
N TYR A 69 4.01 -2.90 14.26
CA TYR A 69 2.95 -2.75 13.27
C TYR A 69 2.46 -4.08 12.69
N GLU A 70 3.27 -5.13 12.71
CA GLU A 70 2.83 -6.50 12.38
C GLU A 70 1.72 -7.02 13.31
N GLY A 71 1.64 -6.49 14.54
CA GLY A 71 0.55 -6.77 15.48
C GLY A 71 -0.83 -6.46 14.92
N ARG A 72 -0.93 -5.59 13.90
CA ARG A 72 -2.19 -5.34 13.20
C ARG A 72 -2.80 -6.64 12.71
N LEU A 73 -2.01 -7.60 12.21
CA LEU A 73 -2.48 -8.85 11.62
C LEU A 73 -3.13 -9.79 12.63
N ALA A 74 -2.87 -9.60 13.94
CA ALA A 74 -3.43 -10.43 15.01
C ALA A 74 -4.83 -9.98 15.49
N ARG A 75 -5.36 -8.84 14.98
CA ARG A 75 -6.71 -8.38 15.36
C ARG A 75 -7.78 -9.41 15.04
N THR A 76 -8.59 -9.74 16.03
CA THR A 76 -9.68 -10.73 16.01
C THR A 76 -11.02 -10.15 15.56
N ASP A 77 -11.16 -8.83 15.51
CA ASP A 77 -12.36 -8.10 15.10
C ASP A 77 -12.47 -7.93 13.57
N ARG A 78 -11.60 -8.57 12.79
CA ARG A 78 -11.65 -8.51 11.33
C ARG A 78 -12.88 -9.21 10.80
N ALA A 79 -13.59 -8.54 9.90
CA ALA A 79 -14.63 -9.17 9.10
C ALA A 79 -14.05 -10.38 8.34
N SER A 80 -14.82 -11.48 8.29
CA SER A 80 -14.41 -12.74 7.66
C SER A 80 -14.14 -12.60 6.15
N ASN A 81 -14.68 -11.56 5.53
CA ASN A 81 -14.49 -11.16 4.13
C ASN A 81 -13.38 -10.11 3.94
N SER A 82 -12.65 -9.73 4.99
CA SER A 82 -11.49 -8.85 4.85
C SER A 82 -10.43 -9.49 3.96
N VAL A 83 -9.65 -8.68 3.25
CA VAL A 83 -8.62 -9.17 2.32
C VAL A 83 -7.59 -10.05 3.03
N VAL A 84 -7.17 -9.68 4.24
CA VAL A 84 -6.23 -10.46 5.05
C VAL A 84 -6.81 -11.84 5.35
N SER A 85 -8.08 -11.90 5.83
CA SER A 85 -8.76 -13.18 6.12
C SER A 85 -8.96 -14.05 4.89
N ILE A 86 -9.17 -13.44 3.72
CA ILE A 86 -9.25 -14.18 2.45
C ILE A 86 -7.88 -14.76 2.09
N MET A 87 -6.82 -13.96 2.14
CA MET A 87 -5.48 -14.40 1.75
C MET A 87 -4.90 -15.47 2.67
N THR A 88 -5.19 -15.43 3.98
CA THR A 88 -4.77 -16.50 4.90
C THR A 88 -5.45 -17.83 4.62
N ARG A 89 -6.57 -17.85 3.89
CA ARG A 89 -7.21 -19.08 3.37
C ARG A 89 -6.62 -19.53 2.03
N VAL A 90 -5.99 -18.63 1.28
CA VAL A 90 -5.33 -18.94 0.00
C VAL A 90 -3.99 -19.61 0.25
N ALA A 91 -3.16 -19.05 1.14
CA ALA A 91 -1.86 -19.60 1.50
C ALA A 91 -1.44 -19.12 2.90
N PRO A 92 -0.58 -19.87 3.62
CA PRO A 92 -0.03 -19.43 4.88
C PRO A 92 0.79 -18.14 4.72
N ARG A 93 0.87 -17.34 5.79
CA ARG A 93 1.68 -16.11 5.77
C ARG A 93 3.18 -16.44 5.71
N TRP A 94 3.89 -15.77 4.81
CA TRP A 94 5.35 -15.80 4.79
C TRP A 94 5.91 -14.95 5.93
N THR A 95 6.78 -15.55 6.74
CA THR A 95 7.49 -14.92 7.86
C THR A 95 9.01 -15.11 7.76
N GLY A 96 9.50 -15.58 6.61
CA GLY A 96 10.93 -15.80 6.35
C GLY A 96 11.30 -17.26 6.07
N GLN A 97 10.32 -18.12 5.81
CA GLN A 97 10.57 -19.50 5.35
C GLN A 97 11.35 -19.50 4.01
N PRO A 98 12.14 -20.55 3.72
CA PRO A 98 12.86 -20.65 2.45
C PRO A 98 11.95 -20.61 1.22
N LEU A 99 12.40 -19.92 0.17
CA LEU A 99 11.59 -19.70 -1.04
C LEU A 99 11.99 -20.52 -2.27
N LYS A 100 12.97 -21.43 -2.18
CA LYS A 100 13.44 -22.23 -3.32
C LYS A 100 12.29 -23.04 -3.95
N GLY A 101 11.98 -22.74 -5.21
CA GLY A 101 10.89 -23.38 -5.96
C GLY A 101 9.49 -23.00 -5.48
N ARG A 102 9.35 -22.00 -4.60
CA ARG A 102 8.09 -21.57 -4.00
C ARG A 102 7.60 -20.26 -4.61
N THR A 103 6.28 -20.09 -4.63
CA THR A 103 5.61 -18.86 -5.09
C THR A 103 5.11 -18.05 -3.89
N LEU A 104 5.59 -16.80 -3.80
CA LEU A 104 5.16 -15.80 -2.83
C LEU A 104 4.14 -14.86 -3.48
N LEU A 105 2.91 -14.86 -2.98
CA LEU A 105 1.87 -13.90 -3.37
C LEU A 105 1.92 -12.67 -2.46
N VAL A 106 2.36 -11.53 -2.99
CA VAL A 106 2.29 -10.24 -2.29
C VAL A 106 1.00 -9.54 -2.67
N TYR A 107 0.19 -9.16 -1.69
CA TYR A 107 -1.16 -8.66 -1.96
C TYR A 107 -1.46 -7.29 -1.37
N SER A 108 -2.25 -6.48 -2.09
CA SER A 108 -2.80 -5.22 -1.61
C SER A 108 -3.61 -5.39 -0.32
N GLU A 109 -3.27 -4.61 0.70
CA GLU A 109 -3.86 -4.76 2.04
C GLU A 109 -4.74 -3.56 2.44
N GLN A 110 -4.20 -2.34 2.38
CA GLN A 110 -4.78 -1.12 2.97
C GLN A 110 -5.39 -0.20 1.90
N GLY A 111 -5.17 1.11 1.88
CA GLY A 111 -5.71 1.98 0.83
C GLY A 111 -4.94 1.89 -0.50
N HIS A 112 -5.47 2.52 -1.55
CA HIS A 112 -4.71 2.70 -2.81
C HIS A 112 -3.44 3.55 -2.61
N GLY A 113 -3.50 4.54 -1.71
CA GLY A 113 -2.34 5.36 -1.36
C GLY A 113 -1.20 4.52 -0.79
N ASP A 114 -1.52 3.60 0.11
CA ASP A 114 -0.54 2.68 0.70
C ASP A 114 0.02 1.71 -0.34
N ASP A 115 -0.84 1.16 -1.20
CA ASP A 115 -0.40 0.31 -2.31
C ASP A 115 0.64 1.03 -3.18
N ILE A 116 0.37 2.28 -3.58
CA ILE A 116 1.29 3.11 -4.37
C ILE A 116 2.58 3.39 -3.60
N GLN A 117 2.49 3.68 -2.30
CA GLN A 117 3.66 3.93 -1.46
C GLN A 117 4.55 2.68 -1.32
N MET A 118 3.94 1.50 -1.19
CA MET A 118 4.66 0.25 -0.91
C MET A 118 5.11 -0.47 -2.18
N VAL A 119 4.46 -0.26 -3.33
CA VAL A 119 4.82 -0.94 -4.58
C VAL A 119 6.28 -0.66 -4.99
N ARG A 120 6.84 0.49 -4.60
CA ARG A 120 8.25 0.83 -4.83
C ARG A 120 9.24 -0.16 -4.20
N LEU A 121 8.81 -0.91 -3.19
CA LEU A 121 9.62 -1.90 -2.48
C LEU A 121 9.56 -3.28 -3.15
N ILE A 122 8.60 -3.49 -4.06
CA ILE A 122 8.42 -4.78 -4.74
C ILE A 122 9.66 -5.21 -5.52
N PRO A 123 10.39 -4.34 -6.26
CA PRO A 123 11.64 -4.76 -6.92
C PRO A 123 12.69 -5.33 -5.98
N ALA A 124 12.89 -4.71 -4.80
CA ALA A 124 13.84 -5.19 -3.82
C ALA A 124 13.41 -6.54 -3.22
N LEU A 125 12.11 -6.71 -2.97
CA LEU A 125 11.57 -7.98 -2.51
C LEU A 125 11.67 -9.05 -3.61
N THR A 126 11.32 -8.75 -4.85
CA THR A 126 11.45 -9.65 -6.00
C THR A 126 12.89 -10.13 -6.17
N ALA A 127 13.87 -9.22 -6.09
CA ALA A 127 15.28 -9.57 -6.19
C ALA A 127 15.69 -10.56 -5.09
N ARG A 128 15.24 -10.36 -3.84
CA ARG A 128 15.47 -11.30 -2.75
C ARG A 128 14.82 -12.66 -3.00
N VAL A 129 13.54 -12.67 -3.39
CA VAL A 129 12.79 -13.91 -3.67
C VAL A 129 13.48 -14.71 -4.77
N GLN A 130 13.91 -14.05 -5.84
CA GLN A 130 14.64 -14.68 -6.95
C GLN A 130 16.02 -15.21 -6.54
N ALA A 131 16.75 -14.47 -5.70
CA ALA A 131 18.04 -14.93 -5.18
C ALA A 131 17.91 -16.22 -4.34
N GLU A 132 16.78 -16.42 -3.67
CA GLU A 132 16.45 -17.67 -2.96
C GLU A 132 15.88 -18.77 -3.88
N GLY A 133 15.74 -18.50 -5.19
CA GLY A 133 15.19 -19.42 -6.18
C GLY A 133 13.65 -19.51 -6.17
N GLY A 134 12.98 -18.51 -5.62
CA GLY A 134 11.52 -18.41 -5.60
C GLY A 134 10.95 -17.50 -6.68
N ARG A 135 9.62 -17.42 -6.71
CA ARG A 135 8.85 -16.53 -7.59
C ARG A 135 7.97 -15.60 -6.77
N LEU A 136 7.87 -14.34 -7.18
CA LEU A 136 6.92 -13.38 -6.59
C LEU A 136 5.77 -13.14 -7.56
N VAL A 137 4.54 -13.09 -7.05
CA VAL A 137 3.34 -12.63 -7.77
C VAL A 137 2.75 -11.45 -7.02
N LEU A 138 2.52 -10.34 -7.72
CA LEU A 138 1.88 -9.15 -7.15
C LEU A 138 0.37 -9.18 -7.42
N ALA A 139 -0.44 -9.38 -6.39
CA ALA A 139 -1.89 -9.21 -6.47
C ALA A 139 -2.29 -7.82 -5.98
N CYS A 140 -2.77 -6.97 -6.87
CA CYS A 140 -3.19 -5.62 -6.52
C CYS A 140 -4.67 -5.41 -6.81
N ARG A 141 -5.24 -4.33 -6.27
CA ARG A 141 -6.61 -3.95 -6.62
C ARG A 141 -6.73 -3.63 -8.09
N ARG A 142 -7.85 -4.03 -8.70
CA ARG A 142 -8.17 -3.77 -10.12
C ARG A 142 -7.88 -2.34 -10.57
N ALA A 143 -8.23 -1.35 -9.74
CA ALA A 143 -7.98 0.07 -10.03
C ALA A 143 -6.50 0.42 -10.25
N LEU A 144 -5.57 -0.32 -9.62
CA LEU A 144 -4.13 -0.08 -9.72
C LEU A 144 -3.42 -1.07 -10.65
N ARG A 145 -4.09 -2.14 -11.10
CA ARG A 145 -3.48 -3.15 -11.99
C ARG A 145 -2.80 -2.48 -13.17
N THR A 146 -3.54 -1.68 -13.95
CA THR A 146 -3.02 -1.11 -15.20
C THR A 146 -1.75 -0.28 -14.98
N LEU A 147 -1.65 0.40 -13.83
CA LEU A 147 -0.45 1.14 -13.45
C LEU A 147 0.69 0.17 -13.07
N PHE A 148 0.42 -0.79 -12.19
CA PHE A 148 1.45 -1.68 -11.64
C PHE A 148 1.98 -2.66 -12.68
N ALA A 149 1.13 -3.23 -13.53
CA ALA A 149 1.52 -4.23 -14.53
C ALA A 149 2.50 -3.70 -15.59
N ARG A 150 2.64 -2.37 -15.74
CA ARG A 150 3.65 -1.74 -16.62
C ARG A 150 5.08 -1.92 -16.12
N HIS A 151 5.24 -2.10 -14.81
CA HIS A 151 6.54 -2.10 -14.12
C HIS A 151 6.81 -3.39 -13.35
N TYR A 152 5.76 -4.11 -12.96
CA TYR A 152 5.84 -5.30 -12.11
C TYR A 152 5.14 -6.46 -12.81
N ALA A 153 5.86 -7.57 -12.99
CA ALA A 153 5.33 -8.79 -13.57
C ALA A 153 5.83 -10.00 -12.79
N PRO A 154 4.97 -11.01 -12.54
CA PRO A 154 3.53 -11.04 -12.82
C PRO A 154 2.73 -10.13 -11.86
N CYS A 155 1.76 -9.39 -12.40
CA CYS A 155 0.85 -8.51 -11.66
C CYS A 155 -0.61 -8.79 -12.05
N ILE A 156 -1.42 -9.11 -11.05
CA ILE A 156 -2.78 -9.65 -11.20
C ILE A 156 -3.78 -8.85 -10.35
N GLU A 157 -5.05 -9.05 -10.63
CA GLU A 157 -6.16 -8.45 -9.86
C GLU A 157 -6.52 -9.35 -8.69
N ILE A 158 -6.50 -8.79 -7.48
CA ILE A 158 -6.88 -9.51 -6.27
C ILE A 158 -8.38 -9.86 -6.27
N GLU A 159 -9.21 -9.08 -6.95
CA GLU A 159 -10.65 -9.32 -7.08
C GLU A 159 -10.95 -10.51 -8.00
N ALA A 160 -10.08 -10.82 -8.97
CA ALA A 160 -10.27 -11.93 -9.91
C ALA A 160 -10.12 -13.31 -9.25
N ARG A 161 -9.40 -13.40 -8.12
CA ARG A 161 -9.19 -14.64 -7.34
C ARG A 161 -8.62 -15.82 -8.14
N ASN A 162 -7.95 -15.56 -9.26
CA ASN A 162 -7.37 -16.56 -10.14
C ASN A 162 -5.90 -16.86 -9.82
N TYR A 163 -5.54 -16.86 -8.53
CA TYR A 163 -4.14 -16.94 -8.07
C TYR A 163 -3.39 -18.18 -8.58
N ALA A 164 -4.08 -19.32 -8.69
CA ALA A 164 -3.50 -20.59 -9.12
C ALA A 164 -3.03 -20.58 -10.59
N GLU A 165 -3.64 -19.75 -11.45
CA GLU A 165 -3.24 -19.62 -12.87
C GLU A 165 -1.83 -19.02 -13.02
N HIS A 166 -1.33 -18.36 -11.97
CA HIS A 166 -0.03 -17.72 -11.95
C HIS A 166 1.01 -18.48 -11.12
N GLY A 167 0.71 -19.75 -10.83
CA GLY A 167 1.44 -20.61 -9.91
C GLY A 167 0.75 -20.61 -8.55
N THR A 168 0.34 -21.79 -8.07
CA THR A 168 -0.29 -21.97 -6.75
C THR A 168 0.58 -21.30 -5.68
N PRO A 169 0.06 -20.28 -4.97
CA PRO A 169 0.83 -19.62 -3.92
C PRO A 169 1.18 -20.59 -2.80
N ASP A 170 2.47 -20.71 -2.48
CA ASP A 170 2.92 -21.45 -1.30
C ASP A 170 2.84 -20.59 -0.04
N TYR A 171 3.05 -19.28 -0.21
CA TYR A 171 2.93 -18.30 0.86
C TYR A 171 2.27 -17.02 0.38
N CYS A 172 1.66 -16.28 1.31
CA CYS A 172 1.18 -14.91 1.08
C CYS A 172 1.89 -13.88 1.97
N LEU A 173 2.01 -12.64 1.49
CA LEU A 173 2.55 -11.52 2.25
C LEU A 173 1.67 -10.27 2.04
N PRO A 174 1.08 -9.71 3.11
CA PRO A 174 0.42 -8.42 3.03
C PRO A 174 1.42 -7.34 2.59
N MET A 175 1.03 -6.44 1.68
CA MET A 175 1.95 -5.43 1.15
C MET A 175 2.52 -4.50 2.24
N MET A 176 1.78 -4.23 3.31
CA MET A 176 2.28 -3.41 4.42
C MET A 176 3.30 -4.12 5.32
N SER A 177 3.51 -5.42 5.14
CA SER A 177 4.58 -6.18 5.81
C SER A 177 5.89 -6.18 5.01
N VAL A 178 5.89 -5.70 3.77
CA VAL A 178 7.10 -5.65 2.92
C VAL A 178 8.26 -4.86 3.57
N PRO A 179 8.05 -3.67 4.15
CA PRO A 179 9.12 -2.93 4.82
C PRO A 179 9.77 -3.72 5.95
N PHE A 180 8.96 -4.42 6.75
CA PHE A 180 9.42 -5.27 7.85
C PHE A 180 10.26 -6.45 7.33
N MET A 181 9.75 -7.15 6.31
CA MET A 181 10.44 -8.31 5.73
C MET A 181 11.77 -7.92 5.06
N LEU A 182 11.86 -6.73 4.47
CA LEU A 182 13.10 -6.17 3.93
C LEU A 182 14.02 -5.58 5.00
N ARG A 183 13.57 -5.49 6.26
CA ARG A 183 14.29 -4.84 7.37
C ARG A 183 14.68 -3.40 7.01
N LEU A 184 13.75 -2.67 6.42
CA LEU A 184 13.97 -1.34 5.87
C LEU A 184 14.45 -0.37 6.96
N LYS A 185 15.53 0.36 6.67
CA LYS A 185 16.09 1.39 7.55
C LYS A 185 15.76 2.81 7.06
N PRO A 186 15.66 3.82 7.95
CA PRO A 186 15.29 5.19 7.59
C PRO A 186 16.07 5.80 6.42
N GLU A 187 17.38 5.54 6.39
CA GLU A 187 18.31 6.00 5.35
C GLU A 187 18.04 5.39 3.96
N GLN A 188 17.41 4.21 3.90
CA GLN A 188 17.11 3.49 2.66
C GLN A 188 15.79 3.96 2.04
N GLY A 189 14.81 4.36 2.84
CA GLY A 189 13.51 4.80 2.32
C GLY A 189 13.54 6.16 1.62
N LYS A 190 14.54 7.02 1.89
CA LYS A 190 14.75 8.28 1.15
C LYS A 190 15.37 8.07 -0.25
N ARG A 191 16.06 6.94 -0.48
CA ARG A 191 16.76 6.62 -1.74
C ARG A 191 15.89 5.87 -2.75
N LEU A 192 14.78 5.29 -2.30
CA LEU A 192 13.82 4.62 -3.16
C LEU A 192 12.83 5.66 -3.70
N ALA A 193 13.24 6.40 -4.72
CA ALA A 193 12.39 7.37 -5.39
C ALA A 193 11.04 6.73 -5.79
N MET A 194 9.93 7.44 -5.62
CA MET A 194 8.68 7.05 -6.25
C MET A 194 8.89 7.11 -7.77
N ALA A 195 8.88 5.94 -8.41
CA ALA A 195 8.81 5.74 -9.86
C ALA A 195 9.56 6.79 -10.71
N VAL A 196 10.75 6.43 -11.21
CA VAL A 196 11.34 7.18 -12.32
C VAL A 196 10.45 6.95 -13.54
N VAL A 197 9.77 7.99 -14.01
CA VAL A 197 9.06 7.98 -15.30
C VAL A 197 10.12 7.81 -16.39
N ASP A 198 10.14 6.65 -17.04
CA ASP A 198 10.95 6.46 -18.23
C ASP A 198 10.26 7.15 -19.40
N ALA A 199 10.69 8.37 -19.70
CA ALA A 199 10.20 9.19 -20.81
C ALA A 199 10.38 8.53 -22.20
N ARG A 200 11.03 7.36 -22.29
CA ARG A 200 11.21 6.63 -23.56
C ARG A 200 10.06 5.68 -23.90
N LYS A 201 9.10 5.45 -23.00
CA LYS A 201 7.99 4.51 -23.23
C LYS A 201 6.70 5.12 -23.82
N ASP A 202 6.61 6.45 -23.96
CA ASP A 202 5.44 7.14 -24.51
C ASP A 202 5.61 7.62 -25.97
N ARG A 203 6.04 6.73 -26.87
CA ARG A 203 5.72 6.90 -28.30
C ARG A 203 4.55 6.00 -28.65
N HIS A 204 3.35 6.46 -28.33
CA HIS A 204 2.19 6.09 -29.12
C HIS A 204 2.45 6.63 -30.53
N GLN A 205 2.75 5.76 -31.50
CA GLN A 205 2.62 6.10 -32.91
C GLN A 205 1.14 6.42 -33.13
N SER A 206 0.81 7.70 -33.18
CA SER A 206 -0.49 8.15 -33.64
C SER A 206 -0.53 7.96 -35.16
N ASP A 207 -1.10 6.86 -35.63
CA ASP A 207 -1.56 6.74 -37.01
C ASP A 207 -2.65 7.77 -37.24
N VAL A 208 -2.30 8.80 -38.01
CA VAL A 208 -3.23 9.86 -38.42
C VAL A 208 -4.12 9.31 -39.51
N HIS A 209 -5.27 8.73 -39.13
CA HIS A 209 -6.35 8.48 -40.07
C HIS A 209 -6.93 9.82 -40.57
N HIS A 210 -6.65 10.16 -41.83
CA HIS A 210 -7.30 11.24 -42.55
C HIS A 210 -8.80 10.95 -42.70
N PHE A 211 -9.62 11.66 -41.92
CA PHE A 211 -11.06 11.70 -42.13
C PHE A 211 -11.38 12.78 -43.18
N ARG A 212 -11.66 12.37 -44.42
CA ARG A 212 -12.31 13.24 -45.42
C ARG A 212 -13.81 13.22 -45.13
N SER A 213 -14.36 14.35 -44.69
CA SER A 213 -15.80 14.64 -44.84
C SER A 213 -15.98 15.82 -45.78
N GLY A 214 -16.72 15.57 -46.85
CA GLY A 214 -17.02 16.55 -47.89
C GLY A 214 -18.14 17.50 -47.49
N GLY A 215 -18.05 18.71 -48.05
CA GLY A 215 -19.17 19.51 -48.54
C GLY A 215 -20.13 20.10 -47.52
N HIS A 216 -20.02 21.40 -47.27
CA HIS A 216 -21.13 22.32 -47.54
C HIS A 216 -20.59 23.73 -47.82
N HIS A 217 -21.00 24.25 -48.98
CA HIS A 217 -20.72 25.59 -49.50
C HIS A 217 -21.30 26.69 -48.60
N PHE A 218 -20.51 27.73 -48.34
CA PHE A 218 -21.03 29.07 -48.08
C PHE A 218 -20.43 30.01 -49.13
N VAL A 219 -21.28 30.49 -50.04
CA VAL A 219 -20.95 31.46 -51.08
C VAL A 219 -21.02 32.86 -50.47
N ARG A 220 -19.89 33.59 -50.45
CA ARG A 220 -19.89 35.06 -50.32
C ARG A 220 -19.86 35.65 -51.72
N ALA A 221 -20.96 36.29 -52.12
CA ALA A 221 -21.03 37.06 -53.34
C ALA A 221 -20.34 38.42 -53.15
N ASN A 222 -19.29 38.65 -53.93
CA ASN A 222 -18.62 39.94 -54.09
C ASN A 222 -19.41 40.73 -55.15
N THR A 223 -19.89 41.93 -54.82
CA THR A 223 -20.55 42.83 -55.78
C THR A 223 -19.66 44.06 -55.97
N GLU A 224 -18.99 44.10 -57.12
CA GLU A 224 -18.44 45.33 -57.70
C GLU A 224 -18.74 45.31 -59.20
N ALA A 225 -19.50 46.29 -59.68
CA ALA A 225 -19.37 46.81 -61.05
C ALA A 225 -20.07 48.18 -61.21
N ARG A 226 -19.22 49.19 -61.45
CA ARG A 226 -19.31 50.25 -62.48
C ARG A 226 -20.38 51.35 -62.41
N GLN A 227 -19.87 52.57 -62.23
CA GLN A 227 -20.38 53.84 -62.79
C GLN A 227 -20.31 53.84 -64.33
N PRO A 228 -21.08 54.74 -64.95
CA PRO A 228 -20.47 55.93 -65.57
C PRO A 228 -20.79 57.24 -64.85
#